data_AF-A0A946G0I5-F1
#
_entry.id   AF-A0A946G0I5-F1
#
_cell.length_a   1.000
_cell.length_b   1.000
_cell.length_c   1.000
_cell.angle_alpha   90.00
_cell.angle_beta   90.00
_cell.angle_gamma   90.00
#
_symmetry.space_group_name_H-M   'P 1'
#
loop_
_entity.id
_entity.type
_entity.pdbx_description
1 polymer ?
#
loop_
_entity_poly.entity_id
_entity_poly.type
_entity_poly.pdbx_seq_one_letter_code
_entity_poly.pdbx_strand_id
1 'polypeptide(L)'
;MDNLLTITAISGWAIPQKWFQKEILTAFPGSRIEVIYPENPESNEEAEKNLRRYPADLYIGYSLGSLWLLKYKDLLPMTAKKALLAPILSFLDKDGLGGTTSETQLNYLSRQMKQNPDSSSCLKQFFSYSKLPYPENLIDELPSRDILLKGLDFLKTCRVKGEDSKIFLSILGEDDIFVDGKMLQTHIPHLDIIQGVGHAPGKLLNRLAWHLKCGKYNS
;
A
#
# COMPACT_ATOMS: atom_id res chain seq x y z
N MET A 1 10.41 26.37 16.03
CA MET A 1 9.97 25.02 16.43
C MET A 1 9.86 24.24 15.14
N ASP A 2 10.69 23.22 14.93
CA ASP A 2 10.52 22.36 13.77
C ASP A 2 9.17 21.67 13.91
N ASN A 3 8.22 21.98 13.03
CA ASN A 3 6.91 21.35 13.07
C ASN A 3 7.09 19.85 12.84
N LEU A 4 6.66 19.07 13.83
CA LEU A 4 6.74 17.63 13.82
C LEU A 4 5.83 17.09 12.72
N LEU A 5 6.41 16.40 11.72
CA LEU A 5 5.66 15.87 10.58
C LEU A 5 4.62 14.86 11.06
N THR A 6 3.36 15.08 10.69
CA THR A 6 2.27 14.13 10.92
C THR A 6 2.03 13.28 9.67
N ILE A 7 1.95 11.95 9.87
CA ILE A 7 1.82 10.97 8.78
C ILE A 7 0.63 10.07 9.05
N THR A 8 -0.25 9.94 8.06
CA THR A 8 -1.28 8.91 8.02
C THR A 8 -0.94 7.91 6.93
N ALA A 9 -0.71 6.66 7.29
CA ALA A 9 -0.31 5.61 6.35
C ALA A 9 -1.37 4.52 6.25
N ILE A 10 -1.75 4.16 5.03
CA ILE A 10 -2.68 3.07 4.75
C ILE A 10 -1.86 1.81 4.44
N SER A 11 -2.07 0.78 5.25
CA SER A 11 -1.31 -0.47 5.20
C SER A 11 -1.63 -1.32 3.97
N GLY A 12 -0.66 -2.15 3.59
CA GLY A 12 -0.85 -3.19 2.57
C GLY A 12 -1.63 -4.39 3.11
N TRP A 13 -2.05 -5.27 2.20
CA TRP A 13 -2.76 -6.50 2.58
C TRP A 13 -1.88 -7.41 3.43
N ALA A 14 -2.43 -7.92 4.53
CA ALA A 14 -1.76 -8.80 5.48
C ALA A 14 -0.46 -8.22 6.08
N ILE A 15 -0.34 -6.89 6.18
CA ILE A 15 0.80 -6.23 6.83
C ILE A 15 0.41 -5.77 8.25
N PRO A 16 1.11 -6.19 9.31
CA PRO A 16 0.84 -5.72 10.67
C PRO A 16 1.10 -4.22 10.80
N GLN A 17 0.14 -3.48 11.39
CA GLN A 17 0.21 -2.02 11.48
C GLN A 17 1.46 -1.55 12.24
N LYS A 18 1.82 -2.20 13.36
CA LYS A 18 3.02 -1.81 14.13
C LYS A 18 4.32 -2.07 13.39
N TRP A 19 4.37 -3.13 12.58
CA TRP A 19 5.54 -3.39 11.74
C TRP A 19 5.70 -2.27 10.72
N PHE A 20 4.62 -1.94 10.01
CA PHE A 20 4.67 -0.87 9.01
C PHE A 20 4.97 0.50 9.64
N GLN A 21 4.42 0.76 10.83
CA GLN A 21 4.74 1.97 11.60
C GLN A 21 6.25 2.07 11.90
N LYS A 22 6.92 0.98 12.27
CA LYS A 22 8.36 0.94 12.50
C LYS A 22 9.17 1.22 11.23
N GLU A 23 8.75 0.66 10.09
CA GLU A 23 9.39 0.95 8.79
C GLU A 23 9.28 2.45 8.47
N ILE A 24 8.11 3.05 8.68
CA ILE A 24 7.90 4.49 8.46
C ILE A 24 8.75 5.32 9.43
N LEU A 25 8.78 4.98 10.72
CA LEU A 25 9.61 5.67 11.73
C LEU A 25 11.09 5.64 11.39
N THR A 26 11.56 4.56 10.75
CA THR A 26 12.96 4.43 10.33
C THR A 26 13.29 5.45 9.24
N ALA A 27 12.39 5.68 8.28
CA ALA A 27 12.58 6.67 7.21
C ALA A 27 12.25 8.12 7.66
N PHE A 28 11.34 8.28 8.61
CA PHE A 28 10.80 9.55 9.10
C PHE A 28 10.98 9.71 10.61
N PRO A 29 12.23 9.76 11.11
CA PRO A 29 12.49 9.84 12.54
C PRO A 29 11.86 11.09 13.16
N GLY A 30 11.24 10.91 14.33
CA GLY A 30 10.56 11.99 15.06
C GLY A 30 9.15 12.33 14.58
N SER A 31 8.63 11.67 13.54
CA SER A 31 7.27 11.93 13.03
C SER A 31 6.19 11.28 13.90
N ARG A 32 4.99 11.87 13.90
CA ARG A 32 3.80 11.25 14.49
C ARG A 32 3.10 10.45 13.41
N ILE A 33 2.99 9.13 13.60
CA ILE A 33 2.48 8.22 12.58
C ILE A 33 1.25 7.49 13.08
N GLU A 34 0.17 7.59 12.32
CA GLU A 34 -1.02 6.76 12.47
C GLU A 34 -1.10 5.80 11.27
N VAL A 35 -1.08 4.50 11.53
CA VAL A 35 -1.23 3.47 10.50
C VAL A 35 -2.65 2.96 10.52
N ILE A 36 -3.31 2.95 9.37
CA ILE A 36 -4.69 2.50 9.18
C ILE A 36 -4.64 1.21 8.36
N TYR A 37 -5.31 0.17 8.84
CA TYR A 37 -5.62 -1.01 8.04
C TYR A 37 -7.09 -0.93 7.61
N PRO A 38 -7.42 -0.90 6.31
CA PRO A 38 -8.80 -0.90 5.86
C PRO A 38 -9.50 -2.21 6.24
N GLU A 39 -10.46 -2.16 7.15
CA GLU A 39 -11.21 -3.33 7.62
C GLU A 39 -12.27 -3.77 6.59
N ASN A 40 -12.91 -2.79 5.96
CA ASN A 40 -13.80 -2.94 4.83
C ASN A 40 -13.36 -1.96 3.73
N PRO A 41 -12.37 -2.33 2.90
CA PRO A 41 -11.76 -1.43 1.91
C PRO A 41 -12.72 -0.88 0.84
N GLU A 42 -13.91 -1.48 0.65
CA GLU A 42 -14.96 -0.96 -0.25
C GLU A 42 -15.87 0.10 0.41
N SER A 43 -15.80 0.27 1.74
CA SER A 43 -16.71 1.14 2.48
C SER A 43 -16.31 2.61 2.41
N ASN A 44 -17.12 3.42 1.73
CA ASN A 44 -16.97 4.88 1.70
C ASN A 44 -17.08 5.49 3.12
N GLU A 45 -18.00 4.98 3.95
CA GLU A 45 -18.20 5.47 5.31
C GLU A 45 -16.95 5.24 6.18
N GLU A 46 -16.34 4.04 6.06
CA GLU A 46 -15.09 3.75 6.75
C GLU A 46 -13.98 4.68 6.27
N ALA A 47 -13.86 4.89 4.96
CA ALA A 47 -12.86 5.76 4.37
C ALA A 47 -12.98 7.20 4.89
N GLU A 48 -14.19 7.76 4.87
CA GLU A 48 -14.46 9.09 5.40
C GLU A 48 -14.13 9.20 6.89
N LYS A 49 -14.58 8.22 7.69
CA LYS A 49 -14.31 8.19 9.13
C LYS A 49 -12.82 8.15 9.42
N ASN A 50 -12.09 7.25 8.75
CA ASN A 50 -10.67 7.03 8.98
C ASN A 50 -9.82 8.24 8.54
N LEU A 51 -10.07 8.79 7.35
CA LEU A 51 -9.30 9.93 6.82
C LEU A 51 -9.60 11.24 7.57
N ARG A 52 -10.83 11.43 8.07
CA ARG A 52 -11.17 12.62 8.89
C ARG A 52 -10.65 12.53 10.31
N ARG A 53 -10.58 11.33 10.89
CA ARG A 53 -10.13 11.12 12.28
C ARG A 53 -8.65 11.44 12.46
N TYR A 54 -7.85 11.20 11.42
CA TYR A 54 -6.40 11.37 11.44
C TYR A 54 -5.96 12.32 10.32
N PRO A 55 -6.17 13.64 10.47
CA PRO A 55 -5.59 14.61 9.54
C PRO A 55 -4.06 14.60 9.65
N ALA A 56 -3.38 14.64 8.51
CA ALA A 56 -1.92 14.58 8.44
C ALA A 56 -1.34 15.50 7.37
N ASP A 57 -0.06 15.87 7.54
CA ASP A 57 0.73 16.61 6.56
C ASP A 57 1.09 15.73 5.35
N LEU A 58 1.23 14.42 5.57
CA LEU A 58 1.59 13.42 4.58
C LEU A 58 0.70 12.17 4.69
N TYR A 59 0.07 11.80 3.58
CA TYR A 59 -0.64 10.54 3.41
C TYR A 59 0.21 9.56 2.60
N ILE A 60 0.34 8.33 3.07
CA ILE A 60 1.11 7.27 2.40
C ILE A 60 0.21 6.07 2.17
N GLY A 61 0.11 5.58 0.94
CA GLY A 61 -0.56 4.31 0.63
C GLY A 61 0.46 3.30 0.17
N TYR A 62 0.50 2.12 0.78
CA TYR A 62 1.41 1.04 0.39
C TYR A 62 0.64 -0.17 -0.16
N SER A 63 1.00 -0.64 -1.36
CA SER A 63 0.41 -1.83 -1.98
C SER A 63 -1.13 -1.73 -2.03
N LEU A 64 -1.90 -2.61 -1.37
CA LEU A 64 -3.36 -2.45 -1.21
C LEU A 64 -3.77 -1.04 -0.76
N GLY A 65 -3.05 -0.46 0.20
CA GLY A 65 -3.31 0.89 0.70
C GLY A 65 -3.09 1.98 -0.34
N SER A 66 -2.26 1.74 -1.36
CA SER A 66 -2.08 2.67 -2.49
C SER A 66 -3.31 2.69 -3.41
N LEU A 67 -3.85 1.51 -3.75
CA LEU A 67 -5.09 1.36 -4.51
C LEU A 67 -6.27 1.98 -3.75
N TRP A 68 -6.31 1.76 -2.44
CA TRP A 68 -7.31 2.35 -1.56
C TRP A 68 -7.24 3.89 -1.55
N LEU A 69 -6.04 4.48 -1.41
CA LEU A 69 -5.90 5.94 -1.48
C LEU A 69 -6.30 6.51 -2.84
N LEU A 70 -6.00 5.81 -3.93
CA LEU A 70 -6.43 6.22 -5.27
C LEU A 70 -7.95 6.22 -5.40
N LYS A 71 -8.62 5.15 -4.94
CA LYS A 71 -10.09 5.05 -4.92
C LYS A 71 -10.73 6.19 -4.12
N TYR A 72 -10.12 6.58 -3.01
CA TYR A 72 -10.64 7.58 -2.08
C TYR A 72 -9.93 8.95 -2.16
N LYS A 73 -9.25 9.24 -3.27
CA LYS A 73 -8.41 10.44 -3.40
C LYS A 73 -9.14 11.75 -3.11
N ASP A 74 -10.44 11.80 -3.41
CA ASP A 74 -11.26 13.01 -3.28
C ASP A 74 -11.58 13.34 -1.81
N LEU A 75 -11.32 12.41 -0.88
CA LEU A 75 -11.41 12.63 0.55
C LEU A 75 -10.12 13.23 1.14
N LEU A 76 -9.02 13.25 0.39
CA LEU A 76 -7.73 13.70 0.88
C LEU A 76 -7.63 15.24 0.84
N PRO A 77 -7.08 15.89 1.89
CA PRO A 77 -6.94 17.34 1.89
C PRO A 77 -6.04 17.82 0.74
N MET A 78 -6.46 18.85 -0.01
CA MET A 78 -5.66 19.39 -1.12
C MET A 78 -4.26 19.84 -0.69
N THR A 79 -4.13 20.42 0.50
CA THR A 79 -2.88 20.95 1.04
C THR A 79 -1.90 19.88 1.53
N ALA A 80 -2.38 18.65 1.76
CA ALA A 80 -1.55 17.56 2.26
C ALA A 80 -0.69 16.96 1.15
N LYS A 81 0.50 16.50 1.52
CA LYS A 81 1.35 15.66 0.66
C LYS A 81 0.74 14.26 0.59
N LYS A 82 0.82 13.59 -0.57
CA LYS A 82 0.25 12.25 -0.84
C LYS A 82 1.24 11.38 -1.62
N ALA A 83 1.58 10.20 -1.10
CA ALA A 83 2.54 9.29 -1.72
C ALA A 83 1.94 7.89 -1.90
N LEU A 84 2.30 7.25 -3.02
CA LEU A 84 1.96 5.86 -3.32
C LEU A 84 3.25 5.05 -3.39
N LEU A 85 3.36 4.02 -2.56
CA LEU A 85 4.48 3.10 -2.51
C LEU A 85 4.02 1.74 -3.03
N ALA A 86 4.74 1.18 -4.01
CA ALA A 86 4.29 0.01 -4.78
C ALA A 86 2.84 0.20 -5.28
N PRO A 87 2.58 1.25 -6.09
CA PRO A 87 1.25 1.61 -6.55
C PRO A 87 0.56 0.49 -7.33
N ILE A 88 -0.73 0.28 -7.05
CA ILE A 88 -1.60 -0.65 -7.78
C ILE A 88 -2.77 0.14 -8.39
N LEU A 89 -2.97 0.01 -9.71
CA LEU A 89 -4.17 0.52 -10.41
C LEU A 89 -5.23 -0.57 -10.58
N SER A 90 -4.78 -1.78 -10.87
CA SER A 90 -5.50 -3.03 -10.67
C SER A 90 -4.47 -4.11 -10.35
N PHE A 91 -4.84 -5.06 -9.49
CA PHE A 91 -3.95 -6.15 -9.10
C PHE A 91 -3.88 -7.28 -10.14
N LEU A 92 -4.94 -7.43 -10.95
CA LEU A 92 -5.04 -8.54 -11.89
C LEU A 92 -4.31 -8.28 -13.20
N ASP A 93 -3.57 -9.28 -13.67
CA ASP A 93 -2.82 -9.25 -14.94
C ASP A 93 -3.69 -8.95 -16.17
N LYS A 94 -4.86 -9.59 -16.23
CA LYS A 94 -5.83 -9.49 -17.33
C LYS A 94 -6.36 -8.08 -17.57
N ASP A 95 -6.09 -7.15 -16.66
CA ASP A 95 -6.63 -5.79 -16.70
C ASP A 95 -5.73 -4.83 -17.48
N GLY A 96 -4.48 -5.21 -17.75
CA GLY A 96 -3.54 -4.38 -18.50
C GLY A 96 -3.15 -3.08 -17.80
N LEU A 97 -3.30 -3.02 -16.47
CA LEU A 97 -3.00 -1.83 -15.64
C LEU A 97 -1.73 -1.98 -14.78
N GLY A 98 -0.88 -2.94 -15.11
CA GLY A 98 0.41 -3.16 -14.44
C GLY A 98 0.40 -4.22 -13.33
N GLY A 99 -0.75 -4.69 -12.85
CA GLY A 99 -0.79 -5.86 -11.96
C GLY A 99 -0.26 -7.12 -12.65
N THR A 100 0.34 -8.03 -11.88
CA THR A 100 0.92 -9.29 -12.41
C THR A 100 0.22 -10.55 -11.89
N THR A 101 -0.76 -10.40 -11.00
CA THR A 101 -1.38 -11.55 -10.34
C THR A 101 -2.54 -12.08 -11.17
N SER A 102 -2.55 -13.38 -11.44
CA SER A 102 -3.70 -14.01 -12.08
C SER A 102 -4.90 -14.12 -11.14
N GLU A 103 -6.10 -14.06 -11.70
CA GLU A 103 -7.33 -14.28 -10.92
C GLU A 103 -7.34 -15.67 -10.26
N THR A 104 -6.80 -16.70 -10.92
CA THR A 104 -6.71 -18.06 -10.39
C THR A 104 -5.85 -18.12 -9.12
N GLN A 105 -4.69 -17.45 -9.09
CA GLN A 105 -3.84 -17.37 -7.90
C GLN A 105 -4.58 -16.71 -6.73
N LEU A 106 -5.28 -15.61 -6.98
CA LEU A 106 -6.01 -14.88 -5.94
C LEU A 106 -7.22 -15.66 -5.40
N ASN A 107 -7.95 -16.35 -6.29
CA ASN A 107 -9.04 -17.24 -5.91
C ASN A 107 -8.54 -18.44 -5.10
N TYR A 108 -7.38 -19.00 -5.46
CA TYR A 108 -6.75 -20.09 -4.72
C TYR A 108 -6.37 -19.65 -3.31
N LEU A 109 -5.69 -18.49 -3.17
CA LEU A 109 -5.33 -17.91 -1.88
C LEU A 109 -6.58 -17.67 -1.01
N SER A 110 -7.62 -17.05 -1.58
CA SER A 110 -8.89 -16.82 -0.89
C SER A 110 -9.54 -18.11 -0.42
N ARG A 111 -9.50 -19.18 -1.24
CA ARG A 111 -10.05 -20.49 -0.90
C ARG A 111 -9.26 -21.15 0.24
N GLN A 112 -7.93 -21.12 0.17
CA GLN A 112 -7.05 -21.64 1.23
C GLN A 112 -7.33 -20.94 2.56
N MET A 113 -7.47 -19.61 2.56
CA MET A 113 -7.81 -18.86 3.76
C MET A 113 -9.18 -19.23 4.34
N LYS A 114 -10.20 -19.46 3.50
CA LYS A 114 -11.54 -19.88 3.95
C LYS A 114 -11.54 -21.29 4.55
N GLN A 115 -10.78 -22.20 3.97
CA GLN A 115 -10.80 -23.63 4.33
C GLN A 115 -9.88 -23.97 5.51
N ASN A 116 -8.76 -23.26 5.66
CA ASN A 116 -7.81 -23.53 6.74
C ASN A 116 -8.18 -22.74 8.01
N PRO A 117 -8.39 -23.41 9.16
CA PRO A 117 -8.59 -22.73 10.43
C PRO A 117 -7.30 -22.02 10.88
N ASP A 118 -6.13 -22.54 10.53
CA ASP A 118 -4.85 -21.90 10.77
C ASP A 118 -4.45 -20.99 9.61
N SER A 119 -4.77 -19.70 9.74
CA SER A 119 -4.41 -18.67 8.76
C SER A 119 -2.88 -18.43 8.70
N SER A 120 -2.12 -18.83 9.73
CA SER A 120 -0.68 -18.59 9.82
C SER A 120 0.10 -19.29 8.72
N SER A 121 -0.20 -20.56 8.46
CA SER A 121 0.45 -21.35 7.41
C SER A 121 0.27 -20.75 6.00
N CYS A 122 -0.94 -20.31 5.68
CA CYS A 122 -1.28 -19.65 4.41
C CYS A 122 -0.52 -18.33 4.24
N LEU A 123 -0.45 -17.54 5.32
CA LEU A 123 0.26 -16.26 5.32
C LEU A 123 1.78 -16.46 5.20
N LYS A 124 2.38 -17.45 5.87
CA LYS A 124 3.81 -17.78 5.71
C LYS A 124 4.18 -18.02 4.25
N GLN A 125 3.37 -18.79 3.54
CA GLN A 125 3.60 -19.06 2.12
C GLN A 125 3.49 -17.78 1.28
N PHE A 126 2.50 -16.93 1.55
CA PHE A 126 2.37 -15.63 0.87
C PHE A 126 3.58 -14.73 1.12
N PHE A 127 4.05 -14.61 2.36
CA PHE A 127 5.21 -13.77 2.69
C PHE A 127 6.51 -14.29 2.05
N SER A 128 6.69 -15.61 2.03
CA SER A 128 7.82 -16.23 1.33
C SER A 128 7.79 -15.95 -0.18
N TYR A 129 6.62 -16.10 -0.82
CA TYR A 129 6.44 -15.79 -2.23
C TYR A 129 6.68 -14.30 -2.54
N SER A 130 6.15 -13.41 -1.71
CA SER A 130 6.25 -11.95 -1.86
C SER A 130 7.63 -11.36 -1.58
N LYS A 131 8.60 -12.18 -1.16
CA LYS A 131 9.92 -11.74 -0.69
C LYS A 131 9.83 -10.66 0.39
N LEU A 132 8.74 -10.64 1.15
CA LEU A 132 8.55 -9.74 2.28
C LEU A 132 9.06 -10.43 3.54
N PRO A 133 9.70 -9.69 4.47
CA PRO A 133 10.08 -10.25 5.76
C PRO A 133 8.81 -10.70 6.48
N TYR A 134 8.74 -11.99 6.81
CA TYR A 134 7.61 -12.53 7.55
C TYR A 134 7.70 -12.07 9.02
N PRO A 135 6.69 -11.33 9.54
CA PRO A 135 6.77 -10.75 10.87
C PRO A 135 6.34 -11.78 11.92
N GLU A 136 7.16 -12.81 12.17
CA GLU A 136 6.85 -13.94 13.07
C GLU A 136 6.30 -13.49 14.43
N ASN A 137 6.90 -12.47 15.03
CA ASN A 137 6.55 -11.96 16.36
C ASN A 137 5.34 -11.01 16.38
N LEU A 138 4.75 -10.70 15.22
CA LEU A 138 3.60 -9.78 15.11
C LEU A 138 2.43 -10.41 14.34
N ILE A 139 2.44 -11.73 14.17
CA ILE A 139 1.36 -12.40 13.44
C ILE A 139 0.01 -12.24 14.14
N ASP A 140 -0.01 -12.23 15.47
CA ASP A 140 -1.22 -12.04 16.26
C ASP A 140 -1.81 -10.63 16.12
N GLU A 141 -1.06 -9.70 15.51
CA GLU A 141 -1.51 -8.35 15.19
C GLU A 141 -2.09 -8.22 13.77
N LEU A 142 -2.12 -9.32 13.01
CA LEU A 142 -2.80 -9.31 11.72
C LEU A 142 -4.31 -9.15 11.90
N PRO A 143 -4.98 -8.47 10.95
CA PRO A 143 -6.43 -8.39 10.95
C PRO A 143 -7.08 -9.77 10.93
N SER A 144 -8.33 -9.81 11.39
CA SER A 144 -9.11 -11.03 11.37
C SER A 144 -9.20 -11.61 9.95
N ARG A 145 -9.39 -12.93 9.86
CA ARG A 145 -9.55 -13.61 8.57
C ARG A 145 -10.64 -12.98 7.69
N ASP A 146 -11.74 -12.51 8.28
CA ASP A 146 -12.82 -11.84 7.53
C ASP A 146 -12.33 -10.56 6.85
N ILE A 147 -11.57 -9.73 7.59
CA ILE A 147 -10.95 -8.51 7.06
C ILE A 147 -9.95 -8.84 5.95
N LEU A 148 -9.10 -9.86 6.16
CA LEU A 148 -8.14 -10.28 5.14
C LEU A 148 -8.85 -10.75 3.86
N LEU A 149 -9.95 -11.49 3.97
CA LEU A 149 -10.74 -11.94 2.82
C LEU A 149 -11.39 -10.76 2.08
N LYS A 150 -11.90 -9.75 2.78
CA LYS A 150 -12.38 -8.50 2.17
C LYS A 150 -11.28 -7.76 1.42
N GLY A 151 -10.05 -7.76 1.97
CA GLY A 151 -8.89 -7.20 1.29
C GLY A 151 -8.53 -7.93 -0.01
N LEU A 152 -8.64 -9.27 -0.04
CA LEU A 152 -8.43 -10.04 -1.27
C LEU A 152 -9.53 -9.77 -2.30
N ASP A 153 -10.79 -9.66 -1.86
CA ASP A 153 -11.91 -9.32 -2.73
C ASP A 153 -11.71 -7.93 -3.35
N PHE A 154 -11.31 -6.95 -2.54
CA PHE A 154 -10.97 -5.61 -3.01
C PHE A 154 -9.85 -5.58 -4.04
N LEU A 155 -8.75 -6.31 -3.80
CA LEU A 155 -7.65 -6.43 -4.78
C LEU A 155 -8.14 -7.09 -6.08
N LYS A 156 -9.11 -8.00 -6.00
CA LYS A 156 -9.68 -8.68 -7.15
C LYS A 156 -10.56 -7.76 -8.01
N THR A 157 -11.34 -6.89 -7.37
CA THR A 157 -12.45 -6.17 -8.02
C THR A 157 -12.14 -4.71 -8.30
N CYS A 158 -11.35 -4.06 -7.45
CA CYS A 158 -11.12 -2.63 -7.52
C CYS A 158 -10.19 -2.26 -8.68
N ARG A 159 -10.60 -1.22 -9.41
CA ARG A 159 -9.83 -0.62 -10.51
C ARG A 159 -9.90 0.88 -10.40
N VAL A 160 -8.77 1.52 -10.62
CA VAL A 160 -8.65 2.98 -10.69
C VAL A 160 -7.83 3.35 -11.93
N LYS A 161 -7.91 4.61 -12.33
CA LYS A 161 -7.22 5.05 -13.55
C LYS A 161 -5.85 5.63 -13.18
N GLY A 162 -4.89 5.51 -14.10
CA GLY A 162 -3.57 6.12 -13.92
C GLY A 162 -3.64 7.65 -13.71
N GLU A 163 -4.63 8.33 -14.30
CA GLU A 163 -4.83 9.78 -14.13
C GLU A 163 -5.10 10.20 -12.67
N ASP A 164 -5.65 9.29 -11.85
CA ASP A 164 -5.94 9.52 -10.44
C ASP A 164 -4.65 9.68 -9.61
N SER A 165 -3.52 9.19 -10.12
CA SER A 165 -2.20 9.27 -9.47
C SER A 165 -1.50 10.63 -9.61
N LYS A 166 -2.02 11.56 -10.42
CA LYS A 166 -1.35 12.85 -10.73
C LYS A 166 -1.07 13.72 -9.50
N ILE A 167 -1.88 13.61 -8.46
CA ILE A 167 -1.71 14.37 -7.21
C ILE A 167 -0.78 13.66 -6.22
N PHE A 168 -0.22 12.51 -6.60
CA PHE A 168 0.59 11.67 -5.76
C PHE A 168 2.03 11.61 -6.27
N LEU A 169 2.96 11.55 -5.32
CA LEU A 169 4.32 11.07 -5.60
C LEU A 169 4.27 9.52 -5.61
N SER A 170 4.51 8.91 -6.77
CA SER A 170 4.43 7.45 -6.96
C SER A 170 5.82 6.84 -7.06
N ILE A 171 6.13 5.86 -6.19
CA ILE A 171 7.42 5.16 -6.13
C ILE A 171 7.20 3.65 -6.25
N LEU A 172 7.95 3.02 -7.15
CA LEU A 172 7.94 1.58 -7.38
C LEU A 172 9.36 1.01 -7.34
N GLY A 173 9.51 -0.24 -6.90
CA GLY A 173 10.74 -1.00 -7.08
C GLY A 173 10.74 -1.71 -8.45
N GLU A 174 11.86 -1.67 -9.17
CA GLU A 174 11.99 -2.34 -10.48
C GLU A 174 11.71 -3.86 -10.43
N ASP A 175 12.12 -4.52 -9.35
CA ASP A 175 11.99 -5.97 -9.15
C ASP A 175 10.70 -6.32 -8.38
N ASP A 176 9.71 -5.43 -8.37
CA ASP A 176 8.41 -5.71 -7.74
C ASP A 176 7.71 -6.87 -8.45
N ILE A 177 7.40 -7.93 -7.71
CA ILE A 177 6.82 -9.14 -8.29
C ILE A 177 5.31 -9.01 -8.55
N PHE A 178 4.64 -8.03 -7.93
CA PHE A 178 3.20 -7.84 -8.02
C PHE A 178 2.80 -6.79 -9.06
N VAL A 179 3.77 -5.99 -9.49
CA VAL A 179 3.56 -4.83 -10.37
C VAL A 179 4.63 -4.79 -11.44
N ASP A 180 4.21 -4.89 -12.70
CA ASP A 180 5.06 -4.61 -13.85
C ASP A 180 5.25 -3.10 -13.97
N GLY A 181 6.45 -2.62 -13.61
CA GLY A 181 6.77 -1.19 -13.64
C GLY A 181 6.76 -0.56 -15.02
N LYS A 182 7.09 -1.32 -16.08
CA LYS A 182 7.07 -0.79 -17.46
C LYS A 182 5.64 -0.57 -17.91
N MET A 183 4.78 -1.56 -17.66
CA MET A 183 3.34 -1.44 -17.93
C MET A 183 2.71 -0.33 -17.08
N LEU A 184 3.05 -0.26 -15.79
CA LEU A 184 2.47 0.76 -14.92
C LEU A 184 2.87 2.18 -15.33
N GLN A 185 4.11 2.38 -15.80
CA GLN A 185 4.60 3.68 -16.26
C GLN A 185 3.86 4.21 -17.49
N THR A 186 3.21 3.35 -18.30
CA THR A 186 2.34 3.84 -19.39
C THR A 186 1.08 4.52 -18.88
N HIS A 187 0.66 4.18 -17.65
CA HIS A 187 -0.52 4.76 -16.98
C HIS A 187 -0.15 5.84 -15.97
N ILE A 188 1.04 5.75 -15.37
CA ILE A 188 1.61 6.72 -14.42
C ILE A 188 2.95 7.21 -14.99
N PRO A 189 2.96 8.18 -15.92
CA PRO A 189 4.19 8.64 -16.57
C PRO A 189 5.23 9.22 -15.62
N HIS A 190 4.80 9.74 -14.47
CA HIS A 190 5.65 10.30 -13.42
C HIS A 190 6.11 9.28 -12.36
N LEU A 191 5.98 7.98 -12.62
CA LEU A 191 6.39 6.91 -11.71
C LEU A 191 7.92 6.91 -11.50
N ASP A 192 8.35 7.06 -10.25
CA ASP A 192 9.75 6.94 -9.83
C ASP A 192 10.10 5.48 -9.56
N ILE A 193 10.84 4.86 -10.49
CA ILE A 193 11.26 3.46 -10.40
C ILE A 193 12.66 3.37 -9.80
N ILE A 194 12.80 2.64 -8.70
CA ILE A 194 14.08 2.37 -8.03
C ILE A 194 14.64 1.05 -8.54
N GLN A 195 15.84 1.11 -9.14
CA GLN A 195 16.55 -0.04 -9.70
C GLN A 195 16.93 -1.07 -8.61
N GLY A 196 16.79 -2.37 -8.92
CA GLY A 196 17.19 -3.46 -8.01
C GLY A 196 16.41 -3.55 -6.69
N VAL A 197 15.24 -2.90 -6.61
CA VAL A 197 14.39 -2.86 -5.41
C VAL A 197 13.09 -3.61 -5.70
N GLY A 198 12.64 -4.44 -4.76
CA GLY A 198 11.36 -5.16 -4.87
C GLY A 198 10.21 -4.47 -4.15
N HIS A 199 9.19 -5.27 -3.77
CA HIS A 199 7.94 -4.78 -3.18
C HIS A 199 8.09 -4.21 -1.76
N ALA A 200 9.13 -4.58 -1.02
CA ALA A 200 9.26 -4.21 0.40
C ALA A 200 9.31 -2.67 0.63
N PRO A 201 8.59 -2.15 1.63
CA PRO A 201 8.36 -0.71 1.77
C PRO A 201 9.60 0.08 2.20
N GLY A 202 10.56 -0.52 2.90
CA GLY A 202 11.69 0.22 3.50
C GLY A 202 12.52 1.04 2.50
N LYS A 203 12.87 0.48 1.34
CA LYS A 203 13.62 1.23 0.30
C LYS A 203 12.74 2.29 -0.37
N LEU A 204 11.46 2.01 -0.56
CA LEU A 204 10.49 2.96 -1.14
C LEU A 204 10.26 4.16 -0.19
N LEU A 205 10.15 3.90 1.11
CA LEU A 205 10.05 4.91 2.17
C LEU A 205 11.29 5.79 2.25
N ASN A 206 12.47 5.20 2.17
CA ASN A 206 13.73 5.97 2.12
C ASN A 206 13.79 6.90 0.91
N ARG A 207 13.32 6.44 -0.25
CA ARG A 207 13.21 7.26 -1.47
C ARG A 207 12.19 8.39 -1.30
N LEU A 208 11.05 8.13 -0.68
CA LEU A 208 10.05 9.15 -0.35
C LEU A 208 10.63 10.22 0.59
N ALA A 209 11.30 9.81 1.66
CA ALA A 209 11.95 10.72 2.60
C ALA A 209 12.99 11.61 1.90
N TRP A 210 13.75 11.05 0.95
CA TRP A 210 14.69 11.81 0.13
C TRP A 210 14.00 12.87 -0.73
N HIS A 211 12.91 12.52 -1.44
CA HIS A 211 12.15 13.49 -2.24
C HIS A 211 11.61 14.65 -1.41
N LEU A 212 11.11 14.35 -0.22
CA LEU A 212 10.58 15.34 0.71
C LEU A 212 11.66 16.29 1.24
N LYS A 213 12.87 15.79 1.50
CA LYS A 213 14.03 16.61 1.91
C LYS A 213 14.55 17.48 0.78
N CYS A 214 14.57 16.97 -0.44
CA CYS A 214 15.10 17.69 -1.60
C CYS A 214 14.08 18.62 -2.29
N GLY A 215 12.85 18.73 -1.76
CA GLY A 215 11.83 19.64 -2.29
C GLY A 215 11.18 19.19 -3.62
N LYS A 216 11.39 17.95 -4.06
CA LYS A 216 10.88 17.42 -5.35
C LYS A 216 9.40 17.05 -5.34
N TYR A 217 8.62 17.64 -4.44
CA TYR A 217 7.21 17.32 -4.30
C TYR A 217 6.30 18.07 -5.28
N ASN A 218 6.80 19.15 -5.87
CA ASN A 218 6.06 20.07 -6.75
C ASN A 218 6.91 20.50 -7.96
N SER A 219 7.38 19.54 -8.77
CA SER A 219 7.96 19.84 -10.09
C SER A 219 7.19 19.11 -11.16
#